data_AF-A0A8C8YNI6-F1
#
_entry.id   AF-A0A8C8YNI6-F1
#
_cell.length_a   1.000
_cell.length_b   1.000
_cell.length_c   1.000
_cell.angle_alpha   90.00
_cell.angle_beta   90.00
_cell.angle_gamma   90.00
#
_symmetry.space_group_name_H-M   'P 1'
#
loop_
_entity.id
_entity.type
_entity.pdbx_description
1 polymer ?
#
loop_
_entity_poly.entity_id
_entity_poly.type
_entity_poly.pdbx_seq_one_letter_code
_entity_poly.pdbx_strand_id
1 'polypeptide(L)'
;MPRTLEGQITMEKTPSYFVTREAPARISAMSKDTKLIVVVRDPVTRAISDYTQTLSKRPDIPTFESLTFRNRTAGLIDTSWSAIQIGIYAKHLEHWLRHFPLGQMLFVSGERLISDPAGELGRVQDFLGLKRIITDKHFYFNKTKGFPCLKKAEGSSRPHCLGKTKGRTHPAIDGEVVRRLRDFYRPFNRKFYQMTGHDFGWDG
;
A
#
# COMPACT_ATOMS: atom_id res chain seq x y z
N MET A 1 -13.82 3.54 18.88
CA MET A 1 -14.36 2.83 17.69
C MET A 1 -15.83 3.19 17.56
N PRO A 2 -16.36 3.42 16.34
CA PRO A 2 -17.79 3.71 16.16
C PRO A 2 -18.64 2.52 16.62
N ARG A 3 -19.86 2.79 17.13
CA ARG A 3 -20.82 1.73 17.48
C ARG A 3 -21.25 1.00 16.20
N THR A 4 -21.31 -0.33 16.26
CA THR A 4 -21.72 -1.20 15.15
C THR A 4 -22.81 -2.16 15.64
N LEU A 5 -23.65 -2.61 14.70
CA LEU A 5 -24.70 -3.60 14.96
C LEU A 5 -24.12 -5.02 15.00
N GLU A 6 -24.89 -5.95 15.54
CA GLU A 6 -24.53 -7.37 15.50
C GLU A 6 -24.30 -7.83 14.04
N GLY A 7 -23.23 -8.57 13.81
CA GLY A 7 -22.79 -9.03 12.49
C GLY A 7 -22.00 -8.00 11.65
N GLN A 8 -21.94 -6.72 12.06
CA GLN A 8 -21.08 -5.73 11.40
C GLN A 8 -19.64 -5.80 11.91
N ILE A 9 -18.68 -5.57 11.01
CA ILE A 9 -17.27 -5.47 11.36
C ILE A 9 -16.89 -4.00 11.50
N THR A 10 -16.25 -3.64 12.61
CA THR A 10 -15.71 -2.30 12.80
C THR A 10 -14.27 -2.25 12.28
N MET A 11 -13.98 -1.31 11.38
CA MET A 11 -12.65 -1.13 10.80
C MET A 11 -12.16 0.30 10.92
N GLU A 12 -10.85 0.48 10.93
CA GLU A 12 -10.17 1.76 10.74
C GLU A 12 -9.03 1.59 9.74
N LYS A 13 -8.47 2.69 9.23
CA LYS A 13 -7.25 2.62 8.42
C LYS A 13 -6.28 3.76 8.68
N THR A 14 -5.11 3.40 9.19
CA THR A 14 -4.00 4.32 9.46
C THR A 14 -2.71 3.80 8.80
N PRO A 15 -2.33 4.30 7.60
CA PRO A 15 -1.22 3.74 6.83
C PRO A 15 0.13 3.72 7.55
N SER A 16 0.37 4.67 8.46
CA SER A 16 1.63 4.78 9.19
C SER A 16 1.86 3.64 10.19
N TYR A 17 0.82 2.93 10.64
CA TYR A 17 0.99 1.84 11.60
C TYR A 17 1.99 0.81 11.14
N PHE A 18 2.01 0.47 9.85
CA PHE A 18 2.88 -0.58 9.32
C PHE A 18 4.36 -0.35 9.63
N VAL A 19 4.78 0.92 9.71
CA VAL A 19 6.18 1.33 9.99
C VAL A 19 6.37 1.89 11.40
N THR A 20 5.32 1.98 12.22
CA THR A 20 5.41 2.41 13.61
C THR A 20 5.89 1.25 14.49
N ARG A 21 7.05 1.43 15.14
CA ARG A 21 7.72 0.39 15.92
C ARG A 21 6.85 -0.19 17.05
N GLU A 22 6.08 0.64 17.73
CA GLU A 22 5.26 0.23 18.88
C GLU A 22 3.87 -0.30 18.48
N ALA A 23 3.45 -0.10 17.22
CA ALA A 23 2.10 -0.43 16.77
C ALA A 23 1.76 -1.93 16.89
N PRO A 24 2.63 -2.88 16.47
CA PRO A 24 2.34 -4.31 16.62
C PRO A 24 2.03 -4.72 18.07
N ALA A 25 2.87 -4.27 19.01
CA ALA A 25 2.70 -4.58 20.44
C ALA A 25 1.41 -3.97 21.01
N ARG A 26 1.11 -2.71 20.67
CA ARG A 26 -0.10 -2.01 21.15
C ARG A 26 -1.39 -2.62 20.61
N ILE A 27 -1.43 -2.99 19.33
CA ILE A 27 -2.62 -3.61 18.73
C ILE A 27 -2.80 -5.02 19.29
N SER A 28 -1.72 -5.78 19.49
CA SER A 28 -1.77 -7.10 20.11
C SER A 28 -2.27 -7.04 21.56
N ALA A 29 -1.89 -6.01 22.32
CA ALA A 29 -2.38 -5.76 23.67
C ALA A 29 -3.88 -5.40 23.71
N MET A 30 -4.41 -4.72 22.69
CA MET A 30 -5.84 -4.44 22.57
C MET A 30 -6.63 -5.72 22.28
N SER A 31 -6.19 -6.51 21.30
CA SER A 31 -6.71 -7.85 21.03
C SER A 31 -5.75 -8.63 20.15
N LYS A 32 -5.36 -9.82 20.61
CA LYS A 32 -4.48 -10.73 19.87
C LYS A 32 -5.14 -11.28 18.61
N ASP A 33 -6.48 -11.29 18.54
CA ASP A 33 -7.25 -11.83 17.42
C ASP A 33 -7.54 -10.78 16.33
N THR A 34 -7.01 -9.56 16.49
CA THR A 34 -7.16 -8.50 15.48
C THR A 34 -6.66 -8.98 14.12
N LYS A 35 -7.51 -8.87 13.08
CA LYS A 35 -7.12 -9.10 11.68
C LYS A 35 -6.49 -7.84 11.09
N LEU A 36 -5.43 -8.01 10.32
CA LEU A 36 -4.63 -6.93 9.75
C LEU A 36 -4.66 -7.02 8.23
N ILE A 37 -4.83 -5.88 7.56
CA ILE A 37 -4.77 -5.78 6.10
C ILE A 37 -3.65 -4.80 5.73
N VAL A 38 -2.77 -5.22 4.84
CA VAL A 38 -1.68 -4.40 4.29
C VAL A 38 -1.86 -4.32 2.78
N VAL A 39 -2.14 -3.11 2.28
CA VAL A 39 -2.17 -2.86 0.83
C VAL A 39 -0.76 -2.49 0.39
N VAL A 40 -0.12 -3.36 -0.38
CA VAL A 40 1.25 -3.19 -0.89
C VAL A 40 1.23 -2.72 -2.35
N ARG A 41 2.35 -2.20 -2.82
CA ARG A 41 2.53 -1.66 -4.18
C ARG A 41 4.00 -1.85 -4.57
N ASP A 42 4.35 -1.82 -5.86
CA ASP A 42 5.75 -1.73 -6.29
C ASP A 42 6.46 -0.63 -5.49
N PRO A 43 7.50 -0.97 -4.70
CA PRO A 43 8.13 -0.04 -3.77
C PRO A 43 8.76 1.18 -4.45
N VAL A 44 9.16 1.06 -5.73
CA VAL A 44 9.64 2.19 -6.53
C VAL A 44 8.50 3.15 -6.83
N THR A 45 7.39 2.65 -7.37
CA THR A 45 6.24 3.50 -7.69
C THR A 45 5.59 4.09 -6.43
N ARG A 46 5.64 3.36 -5.32
CA ARG A 46 5.23 3.82 -3.99
C ARG A 46 6.11 4.96 -3.48
N ALA A 47 7.44 4.86 -3.60
CA ALA A 47 8.37 5.92 -3.23
C ALA A 47 8.13 7.20 -4.04
N ILE A 48 7.96 7.08 -5.36
CA ILE A 48 7.64 8.21 -6.25
C ILE A 48 6.29 8.83 -5.86
N SER A 49 5.29 8.01 -5.55
CA SER A 49 3.98 8.50 -5.10
C SER A 49 4.05 9.25 -3.76
N ASP A 50 4.90 8.81 -2.84
CA ASP A 50 5.13 9.44 -1.54
C ASP A 50 5.80 10.81 -1.71
N TYR A 51 6.86 10.85 -2.51
CA TYR A 51 7.53 12.09 -2.92
C TYR A 51 6.55 13.06 -3.59
N THR A 52 5.75 12.60 -4.55
CA THR A 52 4.75 13.42 -5.26
C THR A 52 3.73 14.03 -4.29
N GLN A 53 3.32 13.29 -3.26
CA GLN A 53 2.45 13.83 -2.23
C GLN A 53 3.14 14.92 -1.41
N THR A 54 4.40 14.73 -1.05
CA THR A 54 5.18 15.74 -0.31
C THR A 54 5.42 16.99 -1.16
N LEU A 55 5.78 16.83 -2.43
CA LEU A 55 5.94 17.91 -3.39
C LEU A 55 4.66 18.76 -3.54
N SER A 56 3.49 18.13 -3.55
CA SER A 56 2.20 18.85 -3.62
C SER A 56 1.88 19.71 -2.39
N LYS A 57 2.58 19.48 -1.26
CA LYS A 57 2.43 20.25 -0.01
C LYS A 57 3.59 21.21 0.22
N ARG A 58 4.78 20.88 -0.30
CA ARG A 58 6.03 21.63 -0.19
C ARG A 58 6.72 21.62 -1.56
N PRO A 59 6.44 22.63 -2.41
CA PRO A 59 6.91 22.65 -3.79
C PRO A 59 8.43 22.92 -3.92
N ASP A 60 9.07 23.36 -2.83
CA ASP A 60 10.47 23.78 -2.71
C ASP A 60 11.43 22.65 -2.29
N ILE A 61 10.95 21.40 -2.21
CA ILE A 61 11.80 20.26 -1.86
C ILE A 61 12.76 19.90 -3.01
N PRO A 62 13.94 19.30 -2.71
CA PRO A 62 14.84 18.79 -3.73
C PRO A 62 14.19 17.71 -4.60
N THR A 63 14.75 17.47 -5.78
CA THR A 63 14.25 16.45 -6.71
C THR A 63 14.27 15.04 -6.08
N PHE A 64 13.42 14.15 -6.61
CA PHE A 64 13.38 12.75 -6.19
C PHE A 64 14.77 12.10 -6.29
N GLU A 65 15.50 12.37 -7.37
CA GLU A 65 16.83 11.83 -7.61
C GLU A 65 17.86 12.36 -6.61
N SER A 66 17.74 13.63 -6.18
CA SER A 66 18.62 14.21 -5.17
C SER A 66 18.40 13.55 -3.80
N LEU A 67 17.14 13.31 -3.42
CA LEU A 67 16.78 12.68 -2.14
C LEU A 67 17.04 11.16 -2.11
N THR A 68 17.13 10.51 -3.28
CA THR A 68 17.29 9.05 -3.37
C THR A 68 18.67 8.58 -2.91
N PHE A 69 19.72 9.37 -3.14
CA PHE A 69 21.10 8.95 -2.89
C PHE A 69 21.74 9.74 -1.77
N ARG A 70 22.38 9.03 -0.84
CA ARG A 70 23.34 9.63 0.10
C ARG A 70 24.64 10.01 -0.61
N ASN A 71 25.04 9.22 -1.60
CA ASN A 71 26.14 9.52 -2.50
C ASN A 71 25.80 9.00 -3.91
N ARG A 72 25.51 9.91 -4.84
CA ARG A 72 25.08 9.57 -6.20
C ARG A 72 26.18 8.87 -7.00
N THR A 73 27.43 9.33 -6.88
CA THR A 73 28.59 8.79 -7.61
C THR A 73 28.86 7.35 -7.21
N ALA A 74 28.81 7.05 -5.90
CA ALA A 74 28.96 5.69 -5.38
C ALA A 74 27.69 4.83 -5.51
N GLY A 75 26.56 5.40 -5.94
CA GLY A 75 25.27 4.71 -6.03
C GLY A 75 24.67 4.32 -4.68
N LEU A 76 25.11 4.94 -3.58
CA LEU A 76 24.62 4.65 -2.23
C LEU A 76 23.25 5.29 -2.02
N ILE A 77 22.21 4.47 -2.00
CA ILE A 77 20.82 4.87 -1.72
C ILE A 77 20.68 5.29 -0.26
N ASP A 78 19.97 6.38 -0.01
CA ASP A 78 19.67 6.84 1.34
C ASP A 78 18.47 6.08 1.93
N THR A 79 18.77 5.01 2.67
CA THR A 79 17.75 4.22 3.37
C THR A 79 17.18 4.90 4.62
N SER A 80 17.72 6.05 5.01
CA SER A 80 17.17 6.86 6.11
C SER A 80 15.99 7.71 5.64
N TRP A 81 15.90 8.00 4.33
CA TRP A 81 14.77 8.71 3.77
C TRP A 81 13.50 7.86 3.86
N SER A 82 12.44 8.43 4.44
CA SER A 82 11.18 7.72 4.69
C SER A 82 10.55 7.13 3.43
N ALA A 83 10.66 7.82 2.28
CA ALA A 83 10.14 7.33 1.01
C ALA A 83 10.89 6.08 0.51
N ILE A 84 12.12 5.82 0.97
CA ILE A 84 12.80 4.56 0.70
C ILE A 84 12.46 3.53 1.78
N GLN A 85 12.59 3.92 3.04
CA GLN A 85 12.45 3.00 4.16
C GLN A 85 11.09 2.31 4.23
N ILE A 86 9.99 3.02 3.90
CA ILE A 86 8.65 2.42 3.92
C ILE A 86 8.52 1.24 2.91
N GLY A 87 9.25 1.28 1.80
CA GLY A 87 9.21 0.25 0.75
C GLY A 87 9.90 -1.06 1.13
N ILE A 88 10.66 -1.11 2.23
CA ILE A 88 11.37 -2.31 2.69
C ILE A 88 10.39 -3.22 3.46
N TYR A 89 9.37 -3.74 2.77
CA TYR A 89 8.23 -4.42 3.38
C TYR A 89 8.61 -5.62 4.24
N ALA A 90 9.56 -6.44 3.79
CA ALA A 90 10.05 -7.60 4.55
C ALA A 90 10.53 -7.22 5.95
N LYS A 91 11.29 -6.13 6.07
CA LYS A 91 11.82 -5.64 7.37
C LYS A 91 10.71 -5.22 8.33
N HIS A 92 9.70 -4.52 7.82
CA HIS A 92 8.56 -4.13 8.65
C HIS A 92 7.73 -5.34 9.04
N LEU A 93 7.50 -6.27 8.11
CA LEU A 93 6.76 -7.50 8.38
C LEU A 93 7.40 -8.36 9.47
N GLU A 94 8.74 -8.43 9.55
CA GLU A 94 9.43 -9.11 10.65
C GLU A 94 9.04 -8.57 12.04
N HIS A 95 8.78 -7.27 12.16
CA HIS A 95 8.31 -6.71 13.43
C HIS A 95 6.88 -7.12 13.75
N TRP A 96 6.00 -7.15 12.74
CA TRP A 96 4.60 -7.57 12.92
C TRP A 96 4.48 -9.05 13.28
N LEU A 97 5.28 -9.91 12.64
CA LEU A 97 5.26 -11.36 12.87
C LEU A 97 5.73 -11.79 14.27
N ARG A 98 6.36 -10.89 15.04
CA ARG A 98 6.65 -11.13 16.47
C ARG A 98 5.41 -11.06 17.36
N HIS A 99 4.32 -10.48 16.87
CA HIS A 99 3.11 -10.22 17.65
C HIS A 99 1.85 -10.83 17.04
N PHE A 100 1.84 -11.10 15.72
CA PHE A 100 0.70 -11.65 15.00
C PHE A 100 1.15 -12.82 14.10
N PRO A 101 0.39 -13.92 14.06
CA PRO A 101 0.63 -14.97 13.08
C PRO A 101 0.30 -14.49 11.67
N LEU A 102 1.00 -15.02 10.67
CA LEU A 102 0.80 -14.63 9.26
C LEU A 102 -0.65 -14.81 8.79
N GLY A 103 -1.37 -15.83 9.29
CA GLY A 103 -2.78 -16.08 8.96
C GLY A 103 -3.76 -14.99 9.40
N GLN A 104 -3.35 -14.09 10.31
CA GLN A 104 -4.11 -12.88 10.69
C GLN A 104 -3.73 -11.66 9.85
N MET A 105 -2.89 -11.81 8.83
CA MET A 105 -2.45 -10.73 7.95
C MET A 105 -2.82 -11.03 6.50
N LEU A 106 -3.54 -10.11 5.87
CA LEU A 106 -3.80 -10.15 4.44
C LEU A 106 -2.98 -9.10 3.71
N PHE A 107 -2.26 -9.54 2.67
CA PHE A 107 -1.54 -8.65 1.75
C PHE A 107 -2.31 -8.49 0.45
N VAL A 108 -2.78 -7.27 0.20
CA VAL A 108 -3.59 -6.88 -0.96
C VAL A 108 -2.69 -6.21 -1.98
N SER A 109 -2.79 -6.61 -3.25
CA SER A 109 -2.01 -6.00 -4.34
C SER A 109 -2.65 -4.67 -4.74
N GLY A 110 -1.90 -3.58 -4.60
CA GLY A 110 -2.32 -2.25 -5.02
C GLY A 110 -2.46 -2.15 -6.54
N GLU A 111 -1.61 -2.82 -7.30
CA GLU A 111 -1.71 -2.93 -8.76
C GLU A 111 -3.02 -3.63 -9.16
N ARG A 112 -3.30 -4.78 -8.55
CA ARG A 112 -4.52 -5.54 -8.85
C ARG A 112 -5.78 -4.86 -8.32
N LEU A 113 -5.69 -4.07 -7.25
CA LEU A 113 -6.82 -3.25 -6.78
C LEU A 113 -7.22 -2.17 -7.81
N ILE A 114 -6.31 -1.79 -8.71
CA ILE A 114 -6.60 -0.88 -9.82
C ILE A 114 -7.13 -1.65 -11.04
N SER A 115 -6.48 -2.75 -11.43
CA SER A 115 -6.82 -3.48 -12.65
C SER A 115 -8.04 -4.41 -12.50
N ASP A 116 -8.23 -4.98 -11.31
CA ASP A 116 -9.28 -5.94 -10.95
C ASP A 116 -9.73 -5.72 -9.47
N PRO A 117 -10.41 -4.59 -9.18
CA PRO A 117 -10.86 -4.27 -7.82
C PRO A 117 -11.82 -5.30 -7.25
N ALA A 118 -12.65 -5.94 -8.09
CA ALA A 118 -13.60 -6.95 -7.67
C ALA A 118 -12.89 -8.23 -7.20
N GLY A 119 -11.86 -8.68 -7.92
CA GLY A 119 -11.06 -9.84 -7.53
C GLY A 119 -10.32 -9.64 -6.21
N GLU A 120 -9.68 -8.48 -6.01
CA GLU A 120 -9.01 -8.18 -4.73
C GLU A 120 -10.00 -8.04 -3.57
N LEU A 121 -11.16 -7.42 -3.79
CA LEU A 121 -12.22 -7.32 -2.77
C LEU A 121 -12.86 -8.68 -2.46
N GLY A 122 -12.85 -9.62 -3.41
CA GLY A 122 -13.22 -11.02 -3.15
C GLY A 122 -12.29 -11.69 -2.13
N ARG A 123 -10.98 -11.40 -2.17
CA ARG A 123 -10.00 -11.90 -1.18
C ARG A 123 -10.18 -11.23 0.18
N VAL A 124 -10.44 -9.92 0.19
CA VAL A 124 -10.67 -9.15 1.42
C VAL A 124 -11.93 -9.63 2.14
N GLN A 125 -13.03 -9.86 1.42
CA GLN A 125 -14.28 -10.36 2.01
C GLN A 125 -14.08 -11.73 2.67
N ASP A 126 -13.44 -12.68 1.98
CA ASP A 126 -13.16 -14.01 2.55
C ASP A 126 -12.30 -13.93 3.79
N PHE A 127 -11.22 -13.15 3.74
CA PHE A 127 -10.32 -12.97 4.87
C PHE A 127 -11.04 -12.40 6.09
N LEU A 128 -11.98 -11.47 5.88
CA LEU A 128 -12.80 -10.90 6.95
C LEU A 128 -13.94 -11.82 7.41
N GLY A 129 -14.21 -12.92 6.72
CA GLY A 129 -15.35 -13.80 6.98
C GLY A 129 -16.69 -13.20 6.53
N LEU A 130 -16.65 -12.28 5.57
CA LEU A 130 -17.83 -11.64 4.99
C LEU A 130 -18.30 -12.42 3.76
N LYS A 131 -19.62 -12.44 3.54
CA LYS A 131 -20.19 -12.91 2.28
C LYS A 131 -19.65 -12.06 1.12
N ARG A 132 -19.26 -12.72 0.01
CA ARG A 132 -18.88 -12.04 -1.23
C ARG A 132 -20.08 -11.34 -1.87
N ILE A 133 -20.26 -10.08 -1.52
CA ILE A 133 -21.33 -9.21 -2.04
C ILE A 133 -20.74 -8.21 -3.04
N ILE A 134 -19.55 -7.68 -2.76
CA ILE A 134 -18.86 -6.75 -3.66
C ILE A 134 -18.34 -7.53 -4.87
N THR A 135 -18.75 -7.09 -6.05
CA THR A 135 -18.49 -7.70 -7.36
C THR A 135 -18.13 -6.64 -8.41
N ASP A 136 -17.80 -7.07 -9.62
CA ASP A 136 -17.59 -6.24 -10.82
C ASP A 136 -18.70 -5.20 -11.05
N LYS A 137 -19.96 -5.55 -10.76
CA LYS A 137 -21.11 -4.65 -10.92
C LYS A 137 -21.00 -3.37 -10.10
N HIS A 138 -20.25 -3.37 -9.00
CA HIS A 138 -20.08 -2.23 -8.11
C HIS A 138 -19.07 -1.20 -8.63
N PHE A 139 -18.28 -1.55 -9.65
CA PHE A 139 -17.23 -0.70 -10.20
C PHE A 139 -17.55 -0.25 -11.63
N TYR A 140 -17.02 0.91 -12.00
CA TYR A 140 -16.91 1.37 -13.39
C TYR A 140 -15.56 2.04 -13.59
N PHE A 141 -15.01 1.97 -14.80
CA PHE A 141 -13.73 2.62 -15.10
C PHE A 141 -13.95 4.04 -15.59
N ASN A 142 -13.34 5.03 -14.93
CA ASN A 142 -13.38 6.41 -15.38
C ASN A 142 -12.17 6.70 -16.28
N LYS A 143 -12.38 6.74 -17.60
CA LYS A 143 -11.30 6.97 -18.60
C LYS A 143 -10.57 8.29 -18.38
N THR A 144 -11.27 9.37 -18.03
CA THR A 144 -10.66 10.68 -17.76
C THR A 144 -9.77 10.65 -16.52
N LYS A 145 -10.17 9.90 -15.49
CA LYS A 145 -9.38 9.76 -14.25
C LYS A 145 -8.26 8.73 -14.41
N GLY A 146 -8.45 7.70 -15.24
CA GLY A 146 -7.53 6.57 -15.39
C GLY A 146 -7.61 5.54 -14.25
N PHE A 147 -8.68 5.55 -13.45
CA PHE A 147 -8.87 4.65 -12.30
C PHE A 147 -10.31 4.12 -12.22
N PRO A 148 -10.53 2.94 -11.62
CA PRO A 148 -11.87 2.47 -11.27
C PRO A 148 -12.51 3.37 -10.21
N CYS A 149 -13.82 3.51 -10.29
CA CYS A 149 -14.68 4.26 -9.39
C CYS A 149 -15.88 3.40 -8.95
N LEU A 150 -16.53 3.77 -7.85
CA LEU A 150 -17.72 3.08 -7.35
C LEU A 150 -18.96 3.56 -8.11
N LYS A 151 -19.77 2.65 -8.66
CA LYS A 151 -21.04 3.00 -9.32
C LYS A 151 -22.06 3.59 -8.35
N LYS A 152 -22.03 3.13 -7.09
CA LYS A 152 -22.79 3.67 -5.96
C LYS A 152 -21.90 3.62 -4.73
N ALA A 153 -21.67 4.76 -4.10
CA ALA A 153 -20.99 4.80 -2.81
C ALA A 153 -21.94 4.47 -1.66
N GLU A 154 -21.39 4.07 -0.52
CA GLU A 154 -22.15 3.90 0.70
C GLU A 154 -22.94 5.18 1.04
N GLY A 155 -24.24 5.03 1.31
CA GLY A 155 -25.14 6.15 1.60
C GLY A 155 -25.41 7.10 0.42
N SER A 156 -25.00 6.76 -0.82
CA SER A 156 -25.22 7.59 -2.00
C SER A 156 -25.76 6.81 -3.20
N SER A 157 -26.76 7.38 -3.87
CA SER A 157 -27.25 6.85 -5.16
C SER A 157 -26.34 7.22 -6.34
N ARG A 158 -25.35 8.10 -6.14
CA ARG A 158 -24.50 8.63 -7.20
C ARG A 158 -23.18 7.85 -7.32
N PRO A 159 -22.58 7.81 -8.52
CA PRO A 159 -21.22 7.33 -8.70
C PRO A 159 -20.22 8.15 -7.89
N HIS A 160 -19.17 7.49 -7.40
CA HIS A 160 -18.11 8.12 -6.62
C HIS A 160 -16.73 7.70 -7.14
N CYS A 161 -15.99 8.69 -7.60
CA CYS A 161 -14.55 8.57 -7.84
C CYS A 161 -13.79 9.17 -6.66
N LEU A 162 -12.62 8.59 -6.35
CA LEU A 162 -11.71 9.18 -5.38
C LEU A 162 -11.32 10.62 -5.80
N GLY A 163 -11.15 11.50 -4.82
CA GLY A 163 -10.85 12.93 -5.05
C GLY A 163 -9.51 13.18 -5.76
N LYS A 164 -9.23 14.46 -6.04
CA LYS A 164 -8.01 14.92 -6.77
C LYS A 164 -6.69 14.53 -6.09
N THR A 165 -6.72 14.27 -4.78
CA THR A 165 -5.57 13.82 -4.00
C THR A 165 -5.24 12.33 -4.19
N LYS A 166 -6.01 11.59 -5.00
CA LYS A 166 -5.83 10.17 -5.29
C LYS A 166 -5.65 9.96 -6.79
N GLY A 167 -4.52 9.36 -7.16
CA GLY A 167 -4.08 9.24 -8.56
C GLY A 167 -3.43 10.51 -9.10
N ARG A 168 -2.48 11.10 -8.34
CA ARG A 168 -1.71 12.26 -8.82
C ARG A 168 -0.79 11.83 -9.96
N THR A 169 -0.63 12.70 -10.95
CA THR A 169 0.42 12.54 -11.97
C THR A 169 1.79 12.57 -11.29
N HIS A 170 2.62 11.58 -11.57
CA HIS A 170 3.99 11.52 -11.06
C HIS A 170 4.92 12.34 -11.96
N PRO A 171 5.96 12.99 -11.41
CA PRO A 171 7.01 13.57 -12.24
C PRO A 171 7.76 12.47 -13.00
N ALA A 172 8.33 12.83 -14.15
CA ALA A 172 9.27 11.96 -14.85
C ALA A 172 10.52 11.80 -13.98
N ILE A 173 10.95 10.55 -13.77
CA ILE A 173 12.14 10.21 -12.99
C ILE A 173 13.19 9.65 -13.96
N ASP A 174 14.45 10.01 -13.72
CA ASP A 174 15.60 9.45 -14.44
C ASP A 174 15.56 7.90 -14.44
N GLY A 175 15.62 7.30 -15.64
CA GLY A 175 15.54 5.86 -15.84
C GLY A 175 16.67 5.08 -15.13
N GLU A 176 17.86 5.67 -15.00
CA GLU A 176 18.97 5.06 -14.26
C GLU A 176 18.69 5.04 -12.76
N VAL A 177 18.02 6.06 -12.23
CA VAL A 177 17.61 6.12 -10.82
C VAL A 177 16.53 5.07 -10.54
N VAL A 178 15.55 4.93 -11.44
CA VAL A 178 14.53 3.88 -11.36
C VAL A 178 15.18 2.50 -11.37
N ARG A 179 16.13 2.24 -12.28
CA ARG A 179 16.85 0.98 -12.39
C ARG A 179 17.60 0.64 -11.09
N ARG A 180 18.36 1.59 -10.54
CA ARG A 180 19.07 1.42 -9.26
C ARG A 180 18.14 1.16 -8.08
N LEU A 181 16.99 1.82 -8.03
CA LEU A 181 15.98 1.56 -6.99
C LEU A 181 15.36 0.17 -7.13
N ARG A 182 15.07 -0.28 -8.36
CA ARG A 182 14.60 -1.66 -8.60
C ARG A 182 15.65 -2.67 -8.13
N ASP A 183 16.91 -2.48 -8.49
CA ASP A 183 18.01 -3.34 -8.06
C ASP A 183 18.14 -3.39 -6.54
N PHE A 184 17.99 -2.24 -5.87
CA PHE A 184 18.00 -2.14 -4.42
C PHE A 184 16.85 -2.87 -3.75
N TYR A 185 15.62 -2.75 -4.26
CA TYR A 185 14.45 -3.40 -3.64
C TYR A 185 14.35 -4.89 -3.93
N ARG A 186 14.86 -5.37 -5.08
CA ARG A 186 14.75 -6.77 -5.52
C ARG A 186 15.05 -7.83 -4.43
N PRO A 187 16.16 -7.76 -3.66
CA PRO A 187 16.39 -8.74 -2.59
C PRO A 187 15.34 -8.68 -1.47
N PHE A 188 14.83 -7.49 -1.14
CA PHE A 188 13.79 -7.33 -0.13
C PHE A 188 12.41 -7.78 -0.64
N ASN A 189 12.11 -7.54 -1.91
CA ASN A 189 10.89 -8.00 -2.57
C ASN A 189 10.83 -9.53 -2.59
N ARG A 190 11.89 -10.19 -3.04
CA ARG A 190 11.97 -11.67 -3.04
C ARG A 190 11.79 -12.26 -1.64
N LYS A 191 12.42 -11.65 -0.63
CA LYS A 191 12.20 -12.05 0.78
C LYS A 191 10.74 -11.85 1.19
N PHE A 192 10.13 -10.72 0.83
CA PHE A 192 8.73 -10.45 1.12
C PHE A 192 7.80 -11.48 0.45
N TYR A 193 8.04 -11.82 -0.82
CA TYR A 193 7.26 -12.82 -1.55
C TYR A 193 7.30 -14.19 -0.88
N GLN A 194 8.50 -14.59 -0.42
CA GLN A 194 8.69 -15.81 0.35
C GLN A 194 7.92 -15.76 1.69
N MET A 195 8.00 -14.64 2.42
CA MET A 195 7.32 -14.47 3.70
C MET A 195 5.79 -14.51 3.56
N THR A 196 5.24 -13.96 2.48
CA THR A 196 3.79 -13.91 2.25
C THR A 196 3.25 -15.09 1.44
N GLY A 197 4.12 -15.93 0.87
CA GLY A 197 3.75 -17.00 -0.06
C GLY A 197 3.08 -16.48 -1.35
N HIS A 198 3.41 -15.26 -1.78
CA HIS A 198 2.78 -14.62 -2.94
C HIS A 198 3.75 -13.69 -3.65
N ASP A 199 3.92 -13.88 -4.95
CA ASP A 199 4.68 -12.99 -5.82
C ASP A 199 3.76 -11.87 -6.33
N PHE A 200 4.14 -10.61 -6.08
CA PHE A 200 3.37 -9.44 -6.49
C PHE A 200 3.80 -8.89 -7.86
N GLY A 201 4.79 -9.49 -8.52
CA GLY A 201 5.18 -9.18 -9.90
C GLY A 201 5.94 -7.86 -10.08
N TRP A 202 6.68 -7.39 -9.07
CA TRP A 202 7.41 -6.10 -9.17
C TRP A 202 8.83 -6.23 -9.75
N ASP A 203 9.37 -7.46 -9.77
CA ASP A 203 10.74 -7.77 -10.21
C ASP A 203 10.80 -8.59 -11.51
N GLY A 204 9.65 -8.82 -12.15
CA GLY A 204 9.52 -9.52 -13.43
C GLY A 204 9.83 -8.67 -14.65
#